data_AF-A0A6A5H1S6-F1
#
_entry.id   AF-A0A6A5H1S6-F1
#
_cell.length_a   1.000
_cell.length_b   1.000
_cell.length_c   1.000
_cell.angle_alpha   90.00
_cell.angle_beta   90.00
_cell.angle_gamma   90.00
#
_symmetry.space_group_name_H-M   'P 1'
#
loop_
_entity.id
_entity.type
_entity.pdbx_description
1 polymer ?
#
loop_
_entity_poly.entity_id
_entity_poly.type
_entity_poly.pdbx_seq_one_letter_code
_entity_poly.pdbx_strand_id
1 'polypeptide(L)'
;MARNLPAALDYLGSEAEDFNKSQNLYLKPMAVIKITVVLPRMTIPGQSISNWDLMERLKRAIDPIQMDSCKVRESNIDSVIFEAELLSLGIMQKTMKILDGFSMKVSGFAEPLKVKTKEAKLDFPSRHDWDVWFMKNKINEMKPGERPDTVYLAKIPVKWFCDGYNDLPSERRLRVAMEAFGAVRDVDIPICDPLRAQMNPKISGIQQKGFGLGQDVFFEAYVQYMEYKGFATAMDSLRNRKWAKRIDGRFFQALIKVDFDRSRHLSEAQIAKRAEERRQIETERLRQEEEELNIKRQEELKEKEEMDEKSRRREDRERKRRERREQERMAEEEKKRLEKERLEAEERAMANRRLEGVRLLKFLFEKIEAREERRKKKEEDKLKEELSKIKELAEQPAEQEDALRQALLQQREIRMRERLKDKMKASGKEKKDGKKKEKKSKKDRRKRSNRHDTPSSSSASSSDDASDDSDSSTSSSSDSGSRRRRYRRKRRSDEGSDSRSYRHRSHHHQEKTRRRGS
;
A
#
# COMPACT_ATOMS: atom_id res chain seq x y z
N MET A 1 -25.39 -58.04 24.30
CA MET A 1 -26.23 -58.15 23.10
C MET A 1 -25.55 -57.40 21.95
N ALA A 2 -24.71 -58.09 21.19
CA ALA A 2 -24.19 -57.54 19.94
C ALA A 2 -25.37 -57.44 18.97
N ARG A 3 -25.82 -56.22 18.68
CA ARG A 3 -26.80 -56.01 17.62
C ARG A 3 -26.15 -56.51 16.34
N ASN A 4 -26.70 -57.58 15.76
CA ASN A 4 -26.43 -57.97 14.38
C ASN A 4 -26.73 -56.73 13.52
N LEU A 5 -25.68 -55.98 13.19
CA LEU A 5 -25.74 -55.02 12.11
C LEU A 5 -26.11 -55.84 10.87
N PRO A 6 -27.13 -55.43 10.08
CA PRO A 6 -27.43 -56.10 8.83
C PRO A 6 -26.13 -56.20 8.02
N ALA A 7 -25.94 -57.33 7.35
CA ALA A 7 -24.72 -57.55 6.59
C ALA A 7 -24.58 -56.37 5.62
N ALA A 8 -23.35 -55.88 5.42
CA ALA A 8 -23.06 -54.74 4.54
C ALA A 8 -23.74 -54.85 3.14
N LEU A 9 -24.04 -56.07 2.69
CA LEU A 9 -24.69 -56.40 1.43
C LEU A 9 -26.22 -56.19 1.43
N ASP A 10 -26.89 -56.22 2.59
CA ASP A 10 -28.35 -56.06 2.66
C ASP A 10 -28.80 -54.67 2.18
N TYR A 11 -27.94 -53.65 2.36
CA TYR A 11 -28.21 -52.27 1.97
C TYR A 11 -27.92 -51.97 0.49
N LEU A 12 -26.93 -52.63 -0.10
CA LEU A 12 -26.59 -52.45 -1.51
C LEU A 12 -27.34 -53.42 -2.43
N GLY A 13 -28.02 -54.42 -1.86
CA GLY A 13 -28.57 -55.55 -2.58
C GLY A 13 -27.57 -56.71 -2.62
N SER A 14 -28.10 -57.94 -2.62
CA SER A 14 -27.33 -59.19 -2.57
C SER A 14 -26.36 -59.39 -3.75
N GLU A 15 -26.52 -58.60 -4.81
CA GLU A 15 -25.76 -58.67 -6.07
C GLU A 15 -24.58 -57.68 -6.11
N ALA A 16 -24.38 -56.90 -5.04
CA ALA A 16 -23.25 -55.97 -4.97
C ALA A 16 -21.93 -56.73 -4.75
N GLU A 17 -20.91 -56.36 -5.53
CA GLU A 17 -19.60 -57.01 -5.51
C GLU A 17 -18.53 -56.01 -5.07
N ASP A 18 -17.58 -56.42 -4.24
CA ASP A 18 -16.40 -55.60 -3.97
C ASP A 18 -15.44 -55.64 -5.16
N PHE A 19 -14.96 -54.47 -5.60
CA PHE A 19 -13.90 -54.41 -6.60
C PHE A 19 -12.59 -53.86 -6.01
N ASN A 20 -12.65 -53.14 -4.88
CA ASN A 20 -11.45 -52.84 -4.11
C ASN A 20 -11.75 -52.84 -2.61
N LYS A 21 -11.41 -53.95 -1.94
CA LYS A 21 -11.60 -54.12 -0.48
C LYS A 21 -10.81 -53.09 0.32
N SER A 22 -9.55 -52.82 -0.06
CA SER A 22 -8.67 -51.91 0.69
C SER A 22 -9.22 -50.48 0.79
N GLN A 23 -9.98 -50.05 -0.21
CA GLN A 23 -10.60 -48.73 -0.27
C GLN A 23 -12.11 -48.74 0.02
N ASN A 24 -12.65 -49.91 0.40
CA ASN A 24 -14.06 -50.17 0.63
C ASN A 24 -14.95 -49.73 -0.55
N LEU A 25 -14.55 -50.10 -1.77
CA LEU A 25 -15.26 -49.80 -3.01
C LEU A 25 -15.96 -51.04 -3.57
N TYR A 26 -17.19 -50.82 -4.02
CA TYR A 26 -18.12 -51.84 -4.48
C TYR A 26 -18.79 -51.42 -5.78
N LEU A 27 -19.20 -52.40 -6.57
CA LEU A 27 -20.05 -52.22 -7.74
C LEU A 27 -21.45 -52.75 -7.42
N LYS A 28 -22.45 -51.87 -7.45
CA LYS A 28 -23.87 -52.22 -7.31
C LYS A 28 -24.51 -52.29 -8.70
N PRO A 29 -25.06 -53.44 -9.13
CA PRO A 29 -25.85 -53.51 -10.36
C PRO A 29 -27.01 -52.50 -10.37
N MET A 30 -27.21 -51.85 -11.51
CA MET A 30 -28.29 -50.90 -11.69
C MET A 30 -29.56 -51.61 -12.15
N ALA A 31 -30.51 -51.74 -11.25
CA ALA A 31 -31.84 -52.26 -11.54
C ALA A 31 -32.78 -51.13 -11.96
N VAL A 32 -32.74 -50.74 -13.23
CA VAL A 32 -33.54 -49.61 -13.75
C VAL A 32 -34.54 -50.10 -14.79
N ILE A 33 -35.80 -49.74 -14.61
CA ILE A 33 -36.90 -50.06 -15.53
C ILE A 33 -37.43 -48.81 -16.20
N LYS A 34 -37.75 -48.95 -17.48
CA LYS A 34 -38.53 -47.99 -18.26
C LYS A 34 -40.00 -48.42 -18.21
N ILE A 35 -40.84 -47.59 -17.61
CA ILE A 35 -42.29 -47.80 -17.52
C ILE A 35 -42.96 -46.85 -18.51
N THR A 36 -43.69 -47.38 -19.48
CA THR A 36 -44.45 -46.59 -20.45
C THR A 36 -45.93 -46.73 -20.15
N VAL A 37 -46.55 -45.63 -19.73
CA VAL A 37 -48.00 -45.51 -19.57
C VAL A 37 -48.57 -44.95 -20.86
N VAL A 38 -49.35 -45.76 -21.57
CA VAL A 38 -50.05 -45.35 -22.80
C VAL A 38 -51.30 -44.58 -22.40
N LEU A 39 -51.39 -43.33 -22.87
CA LEU A 39 -52.52 -42.45 -22.65
C LEU A 39 -53.59 -42.66 -23.73
N PRO A 40 -54.89 -42.73 -23.38
CA PRO A 40 -55.97 -42.74 -24.37
C PRO A 40 -56.09 -41.38 -25.06
N ARG A 41 -56.74 -41.36 -26.23
CA ARG A 41 -56.99 -40.11 -26.96
C ARG A 41 -57.85 -39.17 -26.13
N MET A 42 -57.34 -37.97 -25.88
CA MET A 42 -58.06 -36.93 -25.17
C MET A 42 -59.17 -36.38 -26.08
N THR A 43 -60.43 -36.65 -25.73
CA THR A 43 -61.59 -36.19 -26.50
C THR A 43 -62.11 -34.84 -26.01
N ILE A 44 -61.76 -34.43 -24.78
CA ILE A 44 -62.21 -33.19 -24.16
C ILE A 44 -61.05 -32.18 -24.14
N PRO A 45 -61.20 -30.99 -24.75
CA PRO A 45 -60.20 -29.93 -24.67
C PRO A 45 -59.90 -29.53 -23.21
N GLY A 46 -58.61 -29.44 -22.86
CA GLY A 46 -58.17 -29.10 -21.49
C GLY A 46 -58.11 -30.29 -20.52
N GLN A 47 -58.52 -31.49 -20.96
CA GLN A 47 -58.31 -32.71 -20.19
C GLN A 47 -56.80 -32.98 -20.04
N SER A 48 -56.36 -33.27 -18.82
CA SER A 48 -54.95 -33.55 -18.52
C SER A 48 -54.83 -34.61 -17.42
N ILE A 49 -53.71 -35.33 -17.41
CA ILE A 49 -53.37 -36.30 -16.36
C ILE A 49 -52.12 -35.81 -15.66
N SER A 50 -52.16 -35.80 -14.32
CA SER A 50 -50.98 -35.49 -13.53
C SER A 50 -49.98 -36.65 -13.57
N ASN A 51 -48.73 -36.36 -13.94
CA ASN A 51 -47.63 -37.32 -13.88
C ASN A 51 -47.43 -37.89 -12.46
N TRP A 52 -47.74 -37.10 -11.43
CA TRP A 52 -47.67 -37.55 -10.05
C TRP A 52 -48.75 -38.57 -9.70
N ASP A 53 -49.99 -38.39 -10.18
CA ASP A 53 -51.07 -39.36 -9.94
C ASP A 53 -50.76 -40.71 -10.61
N LEU A 54 -50.22 -40.69 -11.83
CA LEU A 54 -49.73 -41.89 -12.51
C LEU A 54 -48.63 -42.59 -11.69
N MET A 55 -47.65 -41.82 -11.21
CA MET A 55 -46.56 -42.36 -10.39
C MET A 55 -47.07 -43.00 -9.09
N GLU A 56 -48.00 -42.36 -8.37
CA GLU A 56 -48.56 -42.91 -7.13
C GLU A 56 -49.38 -44.18 -7.38
N ARG A 57 -50.12 -44.25 -8.49
CA ARG A 57 -50.82 -45.47 -8.90
C ARG A 57 -49.86 -46.60 -9.22
N LEU A 58 -48.75 -46.32 -9.91
CA LEU A 58 -47.70 -47.30 -10.18
C LEU A 58 -47.07 -47.82 -8.87
N LYS A 59 -46.79 -46.94 -7.91
CA LYS A 59 -46.26 -47.34 -6.59
C LYS A 59 -47.24 -48.23 -5.82
N ARG A 60 -48.53 -47.86 -5.79
CA ARG A 60 -49.57 -48.68 -5.15
C ARG A 60 -49.71 -50.05 -5.80
N ALA A 61 -49.54 -50.15 -7.12
CA ALA A 61 -49.67 -51.40 -7.85
C ALA A 61 -48.57 -52.43 -7.51
N ILE A 62 -47.43 -51.96 -6.99
CA ILE A 62 -46.28 -52.83 -6.69
C ILE A 62 -46.04 -53.00 -5.19
N ASP A 63 -46.85 -52.40 -4.33
CA ASP A 63 -46.77 -52.57 -2.87
C ASP A 63 -46.79 -54.06 -2.49
N PRO A 64 -45.87 -54.53 -1.61
CA PRO A 64 -44.94 -53.79 -0.74
C PRO A 64 -43.57 -53.45 -1.37
N ILE A 65 -43.37 -53.66 -2.67
CA ILE A 65 -42.12 -53.32 -3.36
C ILE A 65 -41.98 -51.80 -3.46
N GLN A 66 -40.80 -51.29 -3.08
CA GLN A 66 -40.48 -49.87 -3.16
C GLN A 66 -39.51 -49.58 -4.32
N MET A 67 -39.72 -48.44 -4.97
CA MET A 67 -38.78 -47.86 -5.95
C MET A 67 -37.81 -46.93 -5.22
N ASP A 68 -36.50 -47.11 -5.41
CA ASP A 68 -35.45 -46.23 -4.86
C ASP A 68 -35.55 -44.82 -5.46
N SER A 69 -35.89 -44.73 -6.74
CA SER A 69 -36.26 -43.48 -7.41
C SER A 69 -37.23 -43.73 -8.55
N CYS A 70 -38.09 -42.76 -8.86
CA CYS A 70 -38.98 -42.79 -10.02
C CYS A 70 -39.10 -41.39 -10.58
N LYS A 71 -38.72 -41.21 -11.86
CA LYS A 71 -38.68 -39.91 -12.51
C LYS A 71 -39.37 -39.97 -13.86
N VAL A 72 -40.04 -38.88 -14.23
CA VAL A 72 -40.58 -38.72 -15.58
C VAL A 72 -39.42 -38.43 -16.52
N ARG A 73 -39.24 -39.29 -17.54
CA ARG A 73 -38.24 -39.11 -18.58
C ARG A 73 -38.80 -38.32 -19.75
N GLU A 74 -39.98 -38.73 -20.23
CA GLU A 74 -40.69 -38.12 -21.36
C GLU A 74 -42.18 -38.11 -21.06
N SER A 75 -42.87 -37.04 -21.45
CA SER A 75 -44.32 -36.89 -21.27
C SER A 75 -44.88 -36.26 -22.54
N ASN A 76 -45.58 -37.07 -23.31
CA ASN A 76 -46.19 -36.71 -24.59
C ASN A 76 -47.70 -36.94 -24.52
N ILE A 77 -48.42 -36.50 -25.56
CA ILE A 77 -49.88 -36.62 -25.64
C ILE A 77 -50.35 -38.09 -25.56
N ASP A 78 -49.59 -39.01 -26.17
CA ASP A 78 -49.96 -40.43 -26.26
C ASP A 78 -49.34 -41.31 -25.17
N SER A 79 -48.32 -40.83 -24.45
CA SER A 79 -47.63 -41.64 -23.45
C SER A 79 -46.82 -40.85 -22.45
N VAL A 80 -46.74 -41.38 -21.23
CA VAL A 80 -45.79 -40.93 -20.20
C VAL A 80 -44.79 -42.04 -19.94
N ILE A 81 -43.51 -41.70 -19.98
CA ILE A 81 -42.40 -42.62 -19.76
C ILE A 81 -41.74 -42.27 -18.42
N PHE A 82 -41.75 -43.22 -17.51
CA PHE A 82 -41.02 -43.16 -16.26
C PHE A 82 -39.75 -44.00 -16.34
N GLU A 83 -38.72 -43.54 -15.64
CA GLU A 83 -37.51 -44.31 -15.34
C GLU A 83 -37.49 -44.53 -13.83
N ALA A 84 -37.54 -45.79 -13.42
CA ALA A 84 -37.59 -46.18 -12.01
C ALA A 84 -36.41 -47.08 -11.66
N GLU A 85 -35.72 -46.72 -10.59
CA GLU A 85 -34.65 -47.52 -9.99
C GLU A 85 -35.20 -48.37 -8.85
N LEU A 86 -34.74 -49.62 -8.80
CA LEU A 86 -35.12 -50.63 -7.82
C LEU A 86 -33.88 -51.13 -7.08
N LEU A 87 -34.10 -51.80 -5.96
CA LEU A 87 -33.02 -52.23 -5.07
C LEU A 87 -32.08 -53.28 -5.70
N SER A 88 -32.62 -54.25 -6.45
CA SER A 88 -31.86 -55.35 -7.07
C SER A 88 -32.46 -55.82 -8.40
N LEU A 89 -31.70 -56.55 -9.22
CA LEU A 89 -32.18 -57.10 -10.49
C LEU A 89 -33.30 -58.11 -10.26
N GLY A 90 -33.22 -58.91 -9.19
CA GLY A 90 -34.32 -59.80 -8.81
C GLY A 90 -35.64 -59.07 -8.52
N ILE A 91 -35.60 -57.93 -7.82
CA ILE A 91 -36.78 -57.10 -7.57
C ILE A 91 -37.25 -56.45 -8.88
N MET A 92 -36.31 -55.99 -9.72
CA MET A 92 -36.58 -55.46 -11.06
C MET A 92 -37.47 -56.37 -11.90
N GLN A 93 -37.08 -57.64 -12.02
CA GLN A 93 -37.81 -58.62 -12.82
C GLN A 93 -39.20 -58.91 -12.25
N LYS A 94 -39.34 -58.94 -10.91
CA LYS A 94 -40.65 -59.07 -10.25
C LYS A 94 -41.55 -57.87 -10.55
N THR A 95 -41.02 -56.65 -10.40
CA THR A 95 -41.75 -55.41 -10.68
C THR A 95 -42.18 -55.32 -12.14
N MET A 96 -41.31 -55.68 -13.09
CA MET A 96 -41.67 -55.72 -14.51
C MET A 96 -42.84 -56.67 -14.77
N LYS A 97 -42.82 -57.88 -14.19
CA LYS A 97 -43.92 -58.84 -14.34
C LYS A 97 -45.25 -58.35 -13.77
N ILE A 98 -45.22 -57.56 -12.68
CA ILE A 98 -46.43 -57.01 -12.06
C ILE A 98 -46.99 -55.85 -12.90
N LEU A 99 -46.12 -54.97 -13.39
CA LEU A 99 -46.52 -53.75 -14.09
C LEU A 99 -46.78 -53.96 -15.59
N ASP A 100 -46.17 -54.96 -16.22
CA ASP A 100 -46.38 -55.20 -17.65
C ASP A 100 -47.81 -55.70 -17.91
N GLY A 101 -48.56 -54.96 -18.73
CA GLY A 101 -49.97 -55.21 -18.95
C GLY A 101 -50.89 -54.68 -17.85
N PHE A 102 -50.35 -54.07 -16.79
CA PHE A 102 -51.17 -53.44 -15.74
C PHE A 102 -52.05 -52.34 -16.34
N SER A 103 -53.33 -52.37 -15.98
CA SER A 103 -54.32 -51.38 -16.44
C SER A 103 -54.83 -50.54 -15.27
N MET A 104 -54.81 -49.22 -15.40
CA MET A 104 -55.31 -48.32 -14.35
C MET A 104 -56.36 -47.35 -14.89
N LYS A 105 -57.46 -47.19 -14.13
CA LYS A 105 -58.50 -46.20 -14.43
C LYS A 105 -58.12 -44.85 -13.84
N VAL A 106 -58.15 -43.80 -14.64
CA VAL A 106 -57.91 -42.41 -14.19
C VAL A 106 -59.18 -41.60 -14.39
N SER A 107 -59.46 -40.71 -13.43
CA SER A 107 -60.65 -39.87 -13.46
C SER A 107 -60.67 -39.01 -14.74
N GLY A 108 -61.83 -38.92 -15.38
CA GLY A 108 -62.03 -38.22 -16.65
C GLY A 108 -61.83 -39.09 -17.90
N PHE A 109 -61.23 -40.27 -17.80
CA PHE A 109 -60.99 -41.15 -18.96
C PHE A 109 -61.88 -42.39 -18.93
N ALA A 110 -62.58 -42.65 -20.04
CA ALA A 110 -63.42 -43.84 -20.19
C ALA A 110 -62.59 -45.12 -20.36
N GLU A 111 -61.51 -45.03 -21.14
CA GLU A 111 -60.60 -46.14 -21.38
C GLU A 111 -59.52 -46.23 -20.29
N PRO A 112 -59.21 -47.44 -19.77
CA PRO A 112 -58.13 -47.62 -18.82
C PRO A 112 -56.77 -47.44 -19.50
N LEU A 113 -55.85 -46.80 -18.79
CA LEU A 113 -54.47 -46.62 -19.19
C LEU A 113 -53.74 -47.96 -19.14
N LYS A 114 -52.96 -48.28 -20.17
CA LYS A 114 -52.16 -49.51 -20.22
C LYS A 114 -50.70 -49.22 -19.92
N VAL A 115 -50.10 -50.06 -19.08
CA VAL A 115 -48.70 -49.97 -18.71
C VAL A 115 -47.89 -51.03 -19.45
N LYS A 116 -46.74 -50.62 -19.99
CA LYS A 116 -45.72 -51.51 -20.55
C LYS A 116 -44.41 -51.29 -19.83
N THR A 117 -43.66 -52.35 -19.55
CA THR A 117 -42.35 -52.21 -18.90
C THR A 117 -41.23 -52.85 -19.72
N LYS A 118 -40.04 -52.26 -19.66
CA LYS A 118 -38.82 -52.79 -20.25
C LYS A 118 -37.63 -52.45 -19.35
N GLU A 119 -36.56 -53.23 -19.43
CA GLU A 119 -35.29 -52.84 -18.83
C GLU A 119 -34.79 -51.54 -19.48
N ALA A 120 -34.35 -50.58 -18.66
CA ALA A 120 -33.87 -49.32 -19.16
C ALA A 120 -32.46 -49.48 -19.74
N LYS A 121 -32.26 -48.99 -20.97
CA LYS A 121 -30.91 -48.87 -21.55
C LYS A 121 -30.23 -47.65 -20.94
N LEU A 122 -29.15 -47.90 -20.21
CA LEU A 122 -28.30 -46.84 -19.66
C LEU A 122 -27.32 -46.35 -20.73
N ASP A 123 -26.90 -45.10 -20.60
CA ASP A 123 -25.90 -44.49 -21.48
C ASP A 123 -24.52 -45.07 -21.15
N PHE A 124 -24.09 -46.05 -21.94
CA PHE A 124 -22.81 -46.73 -21.81
C PHE A 124 -22.35 -47.22 -23.19
N PRO A 125 -21.10 -46.97 -23.60
CA PRO A 125 -20.61 -47.39 -24.92
C PRO A 125 -20.52 -48.91 -25.01
N SER A 126 -20.96 -49.47 -26.13
CA SER A 126 -20.81 -50.88 -26.46
C SER A 126 -19.46 -51.16 -27.10
N ARG A 127 -19.10 -52.44 -27.17
CA ARG A 127 -17.87 -52.85 -27.87
C ARG A 127 -17.82 -52.43 -29.32
N HIS A 128 -18.96 -52.54 -30.00
CA HIS A 128 -19.11 -52.07 -31.37
C HIS A 128 -18.82 -50.57 -31.48
N ASP A 129 -19.24 -49.75 -30.51
CA ASP A 129 -19.08 -48.30 -30.57
C ASP A 129 -17.60 -47.87 -30.56
N TRP A 130 -16.79 -48.47 -29.67
CA TRP A 130 -15.36 -48.15 -29.65
C TRP A 130 -14.61 -48.80 -30.82
N ASP A 131 -14.93 -50.04 -31.20
CA ASP A 131 -14.28 -50.70 -32.35
C ASP A 131 -14.49 -49.86 -33.63
N VAL A 132 -15.72 -49.41 -33.90
CA VAL A 132 -16.03 -48.53 -35.05
C VAL A 132 -15.27 -47.19 -34.96
N TRP A 133 -15.19 -46.60 -33.78
CA TRP A 133 -14.50 -45.32 -33.59
C TRP A 133 -12.99 -45.42 -33.85
N PHE A 134 -12.32 -46.42 -33.27
CA PHE A 134 -10.87 -46.61 -33.46
C PHE A 134 -10.53 -47.01 -34.91
N MET A 135 -11.34 -47.87 -35.54
CA MET A 135 -11.17 -48.23 -36.96
C MET A 135 -11.32 -47.01 -37.88
N LYS A 136 -12.35 -46.18 -37.67
CA LYS A 136 -12.62 -45.00 -38.53
C LYS A 136 -11.52 -43.94 -38.41
N ASN A 137 -10.97 -43.76 -37.21
CA ASN A 137 -10.01 -42.70 -36.93
C ASN A 137 -8.56 -43.07 -37.28
N LYS A 138 -8.31 -44.28 -37.82
CA LYS A 138 -7.00 -44.77 -38.30
C LYS A 138 -5.87 -44.54 -37.29
N ILE A 139 -6.13 -44.91 -36.04
CA ILE A 139 -5.21 -44.65 -34.94
C ILE A 139 -4.17 -45.79 -34.84
N ASN A 140 -2.96 -45.50 -34.36
CA ASN A 140 -1.90 -46.49 -34.31
C ASN A 140 -2.09 -47.45 -33.12
N GLU A 141 -2.47 -48.69 -33.41
CA GLU A 141 -2.71 -49.73 -32.39
C GLU A 141 -1.47 -50.07 -31.55
N MET A 142 -0.26 -49.85 -32.08
CA MET A 142 0.99 -50.13 -31.38
C MET A 142 1.31 -49.09 -30.31
N LYS A 143 0.71 -47.89 -30.39
CA LYS A 143 1.01 -46.79 -29.48
C LYS A 143 0.06 -46.77 -28.26
N PRO A 144 0.59 -46.65 -27.03
CA PRO A 144 -0.21 -46.40 -25.83
C PRO A 144 -1.10 -45.15 -25.97
N GLY A 145 -2.36 -45.23 -25.54
CA GLY A 145 -3.28 -44.09 -25.53
C GLY A 145 -3.84 -43.70 -26.90
N GLU A 146 -3.46 -44.47 -27.92
CA GLU A 146 -3.94 -44.39 -29.29
C GLU A 146 -4.86 -45.58 -29.63
N ARG A 147 -4.64 -46.73 -28.98
CA ARG A 147 -5.50 -47.92 -29.06
C ARG A 147 -6.64 -47.88 -28.03
N PRO A 148 -7.62 -48.81 -28.08
CA PRO A 148 -8.60 -49.01 -27.00
C PRO A 148 -7.95 -49.58 -25.73
N ASP A 149 -7.20 -48.73 -25.02
CA ASP A 149 -6.56 -49.05 -23.74
C ASP A 149 -6.91 -48.05 -22.63
N THR A 150 -7.57 -46.94 -22.96
CA THR A 150 -7.81 -45.83 -22.03
C THR A 150 -9.31 -45.65 -21.75
N VAL A 151 -9.67 -45.81 -20.47
CA VAL A 151 -11.01 -45.54 -19.95
C VAL A 151 -11.09 -44.11 -19.45
N TYR A 152 -12.11 -43.38 -19.89
CA TYR A 152 -12.47 -42.07 -19.38
C TYR A 152 -13.54 -42.21 -18.30
N LEU A 153 -13.32 -41.56 -17.17
CA LEU A 153 -14.22 -41.55 -16.02
C LEU A 153 -14.59 -40.11 -15.66
N ALA A 154 -15.85 -39.87 -15.33
CA ALA A 154 -16.32 -38.58 -14.85
C ALA A 154 -17.39 -38.73 -13.78
N LYS A 155 -17.63 -37.65 -13.02
CA LYS A 155 -18.55 -37.63 -11.86
C LYS A 155 -18.07 -38.51 -10.70
N ILE A 156 -16.76 -38.71 -10.57
CA ILE A 156 -16.18 -39.47 -9.44
C ILE A 156 -16.11 -38.57 -8.20
N PRO A 157 -16.69 -38.94 -7.04
CA PRO A 157 -16.61 -38.10 -5.85
C PRO A 157 -15.18 -37.92 -5.37
N VAL A 158 -14.72 -36.67 -5.22
CA VAL A 158 -13.35 -36.33 -4.78
C VAL A 158 -13.04 -36.95 -3.41
N LYS A 159 -14.00 -36.82 -2.47
CA LYS A 159 -13.88 -37.38 -1.10
C LYS A 159 -13.65 -38.89 -1.05
N TRP A 160 -13.95 -39.63 -2.12
CA TRP A 160 -13.73 -41.08 -2.15
C TRP A 160 -12.27 -41.44 -2.37
N PHE A 161 -11.49 -40.51 -2.93
CA PHE A 161 -10.11 -40.73 -3.35
C PHE A 161 -9.14 -39.70 -2.76
N CYS A 162 -9.55 -38.79 -1.88
CA CYS A 162 -8.61 -37.89 -1.18
C CYS A 162 -7.77 -38.65 -0.13
N ASP A 163 -6.54 -38.22 0.11
CA ASP A 163 -5.65 -38.81 1.13
C ASP A 163 -5.83 -38.14 2.52
N GLY A 164 -6.81 -37.25 2.67
CA GLY A 164 -7.14 -36.54 3.92
C GLY A 164 -6.27 -35.30 4.20
N TYR A 165 -5.06 -35.23 3.64
CA TYR A 165 -4.17 -34.06 3.75
C TYR A 165 -4.46 -32.97 2.72
N ASN A 166 -4.92 -33.36 1.54
CA ASN A 166 -5.27 -32.47 0.44
C ASN A 166 -6.75 -32.66 0.09
N ASP A 167 -7.41 -31.56 -0.27
CA ASP A 167 -8.79 -31.58 -0.78
C ASP A 167 -8.89 -32.15 -2.21
N LEU A 168 -7.76 -32.48 -2.84
CA LEU A 168 -7.68 -33.07 -4.17
C LEU A 168 -7.72 -34.61 -4.13
N PRO A 169 -8.24 -35.26 -5.20
CA PRO A 169 -8.21 -36.70 -5.32
C PRO A 169 -6.77 -37.21 -5.52
N SER A 170 -6.50 -38.43 -5.04
CA SER A 170 -5.21 -39.09 -5.14
C SER A 170 -5.17 -40.03 -6.35
N GLU A 171 -4.26 -39.74 -7.29
CA GLU A 171 -4.00 -40.59 -8.45
C GLU A 171 -3.66 -42.03 -8.02
N ARG A 172 -2.81 -42.17 -7.00
CA ARG A 172 -2.40 -43.47 -6.45
C ARG A 172 -3.60 -44.29 -5.96
N ARG A 173 -4.56 -43.66 -5.27
CA ARG A 173 -5.76 -44.37 -4.81
C ARG A 173 -6.61 -44.80 -5.99
N LEU A 174 -6.81 -43.94 -6.99
CA LEU A 174 -7.58 -44.33 -8.17
C LEU A 174 -6.89 -45.47 -8.93
N ARG A 175 -5.57 -45.40 -9.13
CA ARG A 175 -4.76 -46.45 -9.76
C ARG A 175 -4.99 -47.81 -9.10
N VAL A 176 -4.80 -47.89 -7.78
CA VAL A 176 -5.01 -49.13 -7.01
C VAL A 176 -6.46 -49.64 -7.10
N ALA A 177 -7.45 -48.74 -7.18
CA ALA A 177 -8.84 -49.14 -7.36
C ALA A 177 -9.10 -49.76 -8.74
N MET A 178 -8.49 -49.19 -9.78
CA MET A 178 -8.69 -49.62 -11.16
C MET A 178 -7.84 -50.84 -11.54
N GLU A 179 -6.76 -51.12 -10.80
CA GLU A 179 -5.98 -52.36 -10.93
C GLU A 179 -6.81 -53.64 -10.72
N ALA A 180 -8.01 -53.51 -10.12
CA ALA A 180 -8.99 -54.60 -10.01
C ALA A 180 -9.41 -55.20 -11.36
N PHE A 181 -9.31 -54.43 -12.44
CA PHE A 181 -9.73 -54.86 -13.79
C PHE A 181 -8.56 -55.26 -14.69
N GLY A 182 -7.32 -54.89 -14.33
CA GLY A 182 -6.12 -55.20 -15.09
C GLY A 182 -4.95 -54.27 -14.73
N ALA A 183 -3.75 -54.59 -15.21
CA ALA A 183 -2.56 -53.78 -14.93
C ALA A 183 -2.70 -52.37 -15.53
N VAL A 184 -2.61 -51.35 -14.68
CA VAL A 184 -2.73 -49.94 -15.06
C VAL A 184 -1.35 -49.38 -15.42
N ARG A 185 -1.22 -48.88 -16.66
CA ARG A 185 -0.02 -48.19 -17.13
C ARG A 185 0.06 -46.80 -16.53
N ASP A 186 -0.98 -45.99 -16.76
CA ASP A 186 -0.98 -44.60 -16.36
C ASP A 186 -2.37 -44.12 -15.92
N VAL A 187 -2.40 -43.15 -15.02
CA VAL A 187 -3.62 -42.51 -14.54
C VAL A 187 -3.39 -41.02 -14.54
N ASP A 188 -4.32 -40.27 -15.12
CA ASP A 188 -4.26 -38.83 -15.07
C ASP A 188 -5.58 -38.24 -14.59
N ILE A 189 -5.46 -37.29 -13.65
CA ILE A 189 -6.57 -36.57 -13.05
C ILE A 189 -6.36 -35.08 -13.35
N PRO A 190 -7.07 -34.51 -14.35
CA PRO A 190 -6.84 -33.13 -14.78
C PRO A 190 -6.95 -32.08 -13.68
N ILE A 191 -7.84 -32.26 -12.69
CA ILE A 191 -8.00 -31.29 -11.59
C ILE A 191 -6.78 -31.22 -10.65
N CYS A 192 -5.91 -32.24 -10.66
CA CYS A 192 -4.69 -32.24 -9.84
C CYS A 192 -3.60 -31.29 -10.38
N ASP A 193 -3.77 -30.73 -11.58
CA ASP A 193 -2.84 -29.81 -12.22
C ASP A 193 -3.49 -28.43 -12.42
N PRO A 194 -3.18 -27.45 -11.55
CA PRO A 194 -3.80 -26.12 -11.59
C PRO A 194 -3.56 -25.35 -12.90
N LEU A 195 -2.50 -25.69 -13.65
CA LEU A 195 -2.18 -25.01 -14.90
C LEU A 195 -3.14 -25.42 -16.02
N ARG A 196 -3.81 -26.57 -15.92
CA ARG A 196 -4.78 -27.04 -16.92
C ARG A 196 -6.01 -26.18 -17.05
N ALA A 197 -6.37 -25.44 -16.00
CA ALA A 197 -7.45 -24.46 -16.07
C ALA A 197 -7.09 -23.27 -16.98
N GLN A 198 -5.80 -23.00 -17.19
CA GLN A 198 -5.27 -21.94 -18.05
C GLN A 198 -4.95 -22.44 -19.47
N MET A 199 -4.79 -23.75 -19.65
CA MET A 199 -4.54 -24.38 -20.95
C MET A 199 -5.77 -24.36 -21.87
N ASN A 200 -5.51 -24.56 -23.17
CA ASN A 200 -6.54 -24.74 -24.18
C ASN A 200 -7.47 -25.92 -23.80
N PRO A 201 -8.80 -25.74 -23.83
CA PRO A 201 -9.75 -26.80 -23.49
C PRO A 201 -9.61 -28.10 -24.29
N LYS A 202 -9.02 -28.04 -25.50
CA LYS A 202 -8.78 -29.24 -26.32
C LYS A 202 -7.57 -30.07 -25.85
N ILE A 203 -6.71 -29.48 -25.03
CA ILE A 203 -5.42 -30.05 -24.60
C ILE A 203 -5.43 -30.31 -23.09
N SER A 204 -6.14 -29.51 -22.30
CA SER A 204 -6.19 -29.62 -20.82
C SER A 204 -6.67 -30.99 -20.31
N GLY A 205 -7.49 -31.68 -21.10
CA GLY A 205 -8.11 -32.95 -20.71
C GLY A 205 -9.36 -32.80 -19.84
N ILE A 206 -9.77 -31.57 -19.54
CA ILE A 206 -11.01 -31.29 -18.80
C ILE A 206 -12.17 -31.27 -19.80
N GLN A 207 -13.06 -32.27 -19.75
CA GLN A 207 -14.15 -32.41 -20.72
C GLN A 207 -15.45 -31.76 -20.24
N GLN A 208 -15.85 -32.00 -18.99
CA GLN A 208 -17.03 -31.34 -18.43
C GLN A 208 -16.62 -29.93 -18.00
N LYS A 209 -17.16 -28.92 -18.70
CA LYS A 209 -17.14 -27.53 -18.23
C LYS A 209 -18.37 -27.31 -17.36
N GLY A 210 -18.22 -27.42 -16.05
CA GLY A 210 -19.30 -27.07 -15.13
C GLY A 210 -19.33 -25.56 -14.94
N PHE A 211 -20.54 -24.98 -14.92
CA PHE A 211 -20.73 -23.71 -14.22
C PHE A 211 -20.30 -23.94 -12.76
N GLY A 212 -19.50 -23.02 -12.20
CA GLY A 212 -18.65 -23.20 -11.00
C GLY A 212 -19.33 -23.48 -9.65
N LEU A 213 -20.50 -24.13 -9.63
CA LEU A 213 -21.18 -24.56 -8.42
C LEU A 213 -21.28 -26.09 -8.40
N GLY A 214 -20.25 -26.75 -7.87
CA GLY A 214 -20.29 -28.20 -7.55
C GLY A 214 -19.28 -29.11 -8.26
N GLN A 215 -18.42 -28.59 -9.15
CA GLN A 215 -17.32 -29.38 -9.73
C GLN A 215 -16.25 -29.75 -8.70
N ASP A 216 -16.07 -28.98 -7.62
CA ASP A 216 -15.09 -29.32 -6.58
C ASP A 216 -15.44 -30.63 -5.84
N VAL A 217 -16.67 -31.13 -5.99
CA VAL A 217 -17.13 -32.36 -5.34
C VAL A 217 -16.85 -33.60 -6.19
N PHE A 218 -16.71 -33.44 -7.52
CA PHE A 218 -16.52 -34.54 -8.46
C PHE A 218 -15.36 -34.29 -9.43
N PHE A 219 -14.54 -35.30 -9.70
CA PHE A 219 -13.44 -35.20 -10.65
C PHE A 219 -13.61 -36.11 -11.88
N GLU A 220 -12.77 -35.85 -12.86
CA GLU A 220 -12.59 -36.65 -14.08
C GLU A 220 -11.23 -37.33 -14.03
N ALA A 221 -11.14 -38.50 -14.67
CA ALA A 221 -9.89 -39.23 -14.75
C ALA A 221 -9.78 -40.02 -16.06
N TYR A 222 -8.54 -40.26 -16.47
CA TYR A 222 -8.19 -41.13 -17.57
C TYR A 222 -7.34 -42.26 -17.01
N VAL A 223 -7.72 -43.49 -17.29
CA VAL A 223 -7.06 -44.70 -16.77
C VAL A 223 -6.65 -45.54 -17.97
N GLN A 224 -5.35 -45.60 -18.21
CA GLN A 224 -4.76 -46.38 -19.30
C GLN A 224 -4.28 -47.72 -18.78
N TYR A 225 -4.73 -48.80 -19.42
CA TYR A 225 -4.29 -50.16 -19.13
C TYR A 225 -3.09 -50.55 -19.99
N MET A 226 -2.27 -51.47 -19.49
CA MET A 226 -1.15 -52.04 -20.24
C MET A 226 -1.64 -52.81 -21.48
N GLU A 227 -2.73 -53.57 -21.31
CA GLU A 227 -3.29 -54.51 -22.28
C GLU A 227 -4.76 -54.22 -22.57
N TYR A 228 -5.20 -54.59 -23.78
CA TYR A 228 -6.62 -54.51 -24.19
C TYR A 228 -7.54 -55.29 -23.24
N LYS A 229 -7.07 -56.42 -22.71
CA LYS A 229 -7.84 -57.24 -21.76
C LYS A 229 -8.26 -56.43 -20.53
N GLY A 230 -7.36 -55.62 -19.97
CA GLY A 230 -7.67 -54.76 -18.82
C GLY A 230 -8.73 -53.71 -19.15
N PHE A 231 -8.62 -53.08 -20.32
CA PHE A 231 -9.62 -52.14 -20.83
C PHE A 231 -10.99 -52.82 -21.02
N ALA A 232 -11.04 -53.95 -21.72
CA ALA A 232 -12.29 -54.66 -21.99
C ALA A 232 -12.95 -55.14 -20.70
N THR A 233 -12.18 -55.73 -19.77
CA THR A 233 -12.68 -56.15 -18.45
C THR A 233 -13.22 -54.96 -17.67
N ALA A 234 -12.53 -53.81 -17.66
CA ALA A 234 -13.04 -52.62 -16.99
C ALA A 234 -14.37 -52.13 -17.60
N MET A 235 -14.45 -52.02 -18.93
CA MET A 235 -15.67 -51.59 -19.62
C MET A 235 -16.85 -52.55 -19.38
N ASP A 236 -16.60 -53.85 -19.35
CA ASP A 236 -17.66 -54.83 -19.11
C ASP A 236 -18.09 -54.87 -17.63
N SER A 237 -17.16 -54.81 -16.68
CA SER A 237 -17.47 -54.80 -15.24
C SER A 237 -18.16 -53.52 -14.78
N LEU A 238 -17.83 -52.37 -15.39
CA LEU A 238 -18.41 -51.08 -15.03
C LEU A 238 -19.77 -50.80 -15.69
N ARG A 239 -20.13 -51.57 -16.72
CA ARG A 239 -21.39 -51.41 -17.45
C ARG A 239 -22.58 -51.68 -16.55
N ASN A 240 -23.57 -50.79 -16.59
CA ASN A 240 -24.83 -50.91 -15.84
C ASN A 240 -24.61 -51.09 -14.33
N ARG A 241 -23.53 -50.52 -13.76
CA ARG A 241 -23.25 -50.57 -12.33
C ARG A 241 -22.98 -49.17 -11.77
N LYS A 242 -23.43 -48.93 -10.54
CA LYS A 242 -23.03 -47.78 -9.72
C LYS A 242 -21.86 -48.15 -8.86
N TRP A 243 -21.03 -47.16 -8.57
CA TRP A 243 -20.02 -47.34 -7.54
C TRP A 243 -20.68 -47.10 -6.18
N ALA A 244 -20.27 -47.88 -5.20
CA ALA A 244 -20.61 -47.65 -3.82
C ALA A 244 -19.34 -47.64 -2.96
N LYS A 245 -19.28 -46.75 -1.98
CA LYS A 245 -18.19 -46.67 -1.02
C LYS A 245 -18.72 -46.78 0.39
N ARG A 246 -18.08 -47.59 1.22
CA ARG A 246 -18.35 -47.64 2.66
C ARG A 246 -17.48 -46.60 3.38
N ILE A 247 -18.11 -45.69 4.11
CA ILE A 247 -17.46 -44.67 4.94
C ILE A 247 -18.18 -44.68 6.30
N ASP A 248 -17.43 -44.86 7.39
CA ASP A 248 -17.95 -44.89 8.76
C ASP A 248 -19.16 -45.82 8.95
N GLY A 249 -19.10 -47.00 8.32
CA GLY A 249 -20.16 -48.00 8.38
C GLY A 249 -21.39 -47.73 7.49
N ARG A 250 -21.45 -46.59 6.81
CA ARG A 250 -22.53 -46.23 5.87
C ARG A 250 -22.09 -46.36 4.42
N PHE A 251 -23.03 -46.66 3.55
CA PHE A 251 -22.77 -46.76 2.10
C PHE A 251 -23.23 -45.50 1.38
N PHE A 252 -22.36 -45.00 0.52
CA PHE A 252 -22.63 -43.90 -0.39
C PHE A 252 -22.56 -44.41 -1.81
N GLN A 253 -23.54 -44.08 -2.64
CA GLN A 253 -23.62 -44.54 -4.02
C GLN A 253 -23.38 -43.37 -4.98
N ALA A 254 -22.66 -43.61 -6.07
CA ALA A 254 -22.38 -42.61 -7.10
C ALA A 254 -22.53 -43.23 -8.49
N LEU A 255 -23.19 -42.48 -9.38
CA LEU A 255 -23.30 -42.86 -10.78
C LEU A 255 -22.05 -42.41 -11.55
N ILE A 256 -21.12 -43.36 -11.64
CA ILE A 256 -20.04 -43.51 -12.60
C ILE A 256 -20.32 -43.05 -14.04
N LYS A 257 -19.90 -41.88 -14.56
CA LYS A 257 -19.88 -41.75 -16.04
C LYS A 257 -18.63 -42.44 -16.56
N VAL A 258 -18.81 -43.50 -17.34
CA VAL A 258 -17.73 -44.31 -17.90
C VAL A 258 -17.81 -44.25 -19.41
N ASP A 259 -16.68 -44.01 -20.07
CA ASP A 259 -16.56 -43.96 -21.52
C ASP A 259 -15.16 -44.44 -21.95
N PHE A 260 -14.94 -44.59 -23.25
CA PHE A 260 -13.60 -44.76 -23.80
C PHE A 260 -13.02 -43.41 -24.21
N ASP A 261 -11.70 -43.27 -24.15
CA ASP A 261 -11.04 -42.02 -24.50
C ASP A 261 -11.04 -41.78 -26.03
N ARG A 262 -11.71 -40.71 -26.44
CA ARG A 262 -11.74 -40.25 -27.85
C ARG A 262 -10.71 -39.16 -28.15
N SER A 263 -10.08 -38.62 -27.12
CA SER A 263 -9.17 -37.46 -27.23
C SER A 263 -7.70 -37.87 -27.39
N ARG A 264 -7.38 -39.15 -27.10
CA ARG A 264 -6.01 -39.68 -27.01
C ARG A 264 -5.23 -38.97 -25.92
N HIS A 265 -5.89 -38.70 -24.81
CA HIS A 265 -5.41 -37.90 -23.70
C HIS A 265 -4.06 -38.38 -23.16
N LEU A 266 -3.93 -39.70 -23.00
CA LEU A 266 -2.72 -40.38 -22.53
C LEU A 266 -1.80 -40.86 -23.67
N SER A 267 -1.95 -40.31 -24.88
CA SER A 267 -0.96 -40.50 -25.95
C SER A 267 0.25 -39.61 -25.73
N GLU A 268 1.43 -40.08 -26.14
CA GLU A 268 2.69 -39.30 -26.10
C GLU A 268 2.53 -37.92 -26.74
N ALA A 269 1.80 -37.84 -27.85
CA ALA A 269 1.57 -36.59 -28.57
C ALA A 269 0.77 -35.57 -27.75
N GLN A 270 -0.27 -35.99 -27.02
CA GLN A 270 -1.06 -35.09 -26.18
C GLN A 270 -0.35 -34.75 -24.87
N ILE A 271 0.40 -35.71 -24.30
CA ILE A 271 1.26 -35.46 -23.13
C ILE A 271 2.32 -34.40 -23.48
N ALA A 272 3.00 -34.54 -24.62
CA ALA A 272 3.99 -33.57 -25.09
C ALA A 272 3.39 -32.17 -25.33
N LYS A 273 2.19 -32.10 -25.93
CA LYS A 273 1.47 -30.83 -26.11
C LYS A 273 1.15 -30.16 -24.77
N ARG A 274 0.65 -30.91 -23.79
CA ARG A 274 0.39 -30.40 -22.44
C ARG A 274 1.67 -29.91 -21.75
N ALA A 275 2.78 -30.62 -21.91
CA ALA A 275 4.07 -30.23 -21.35
C ALA A 275 4.62 -28.95 -21.99
N GLU A 276 4.45 -28.76 -23.30
CA GLU A 276 4.84 -27.54 -23.99
C GLU A 276 3.98 -26.35 -23.57
N GLU A 277 2.66 -26.52 -23.48
CA GLU A 277 1.75 -25.47 -23.04
C GLU A 277 1.99 -25.07 -21.58
N ARG A 278 2.30 -26.04 -20.72
CA ARG A 278 2.78 -25.79 -19.36
C ARG A 278 4.03 -24.92 -19.36
N ARG A 279 5.04 -25.27 -20.16
CA ARG A 279 6.29 -24.51 -20.26
C ARG A 279 6.01 -23.08 -20.72
N GLN A 280 5.11 -22.90 -21.69
CA GLN A 280 4.73 -21.57 -22.16
C GLN A 280 4.11 -20.72 -21.05
N ILE A 281 3.14 -21.26 -20.31
CA ILE A 281 2.48 -20.57 -19.18
C ILE A 281 3.51 -20.21 -18.10
N GLU A 282 4.43 -21.11 -17.77
CA GLU A 282 5.48 -20.86 -16.78
C GLU A 282 6.46 -19.78 -17.27
N THR A 283 6.88 -19.82 -18.53
CA THR A 283 7.78 -18.78 -19.09
C THR A 283 7.11 -17.40 -19.16
N GLU A 284 5.81 -17.34 -19.45
CA GLU A 284 5.08 -16.08 -19.48
C GLU A 284 4.93 -15.51 -18.06
N ARG A 285 4.67 -16.34 -17.06
CA ARG A 285 4.67 -15.92 -15.65
C ARG A 285 6.03 -15.40 -15.20
N LEU A 286 7.12 -16.08 -15.55
CA LEU A 286 8.47 -15.62 -15.20
C LEU A 286 8.80 -14.27 -15.87
N ARG A 287 8.39 -14.06 -17.13
CA ARG A 287 8.55 -12.77 -17.81
C ARG A 287 7.75 -11.67 -17.11
N GLN A 288 6.51 -11.94 -16.72
CA GLN A 288 5.68 -10.98 -15.98
C GLN A 288 6.32 -10.63 -14.63
N GLU A 289 6.82 -11.63 -13.89
CA GLU A 289 7.51 -11.40 -12.62
C GLU A 289 8.82 -10.59 -12.79
N GLU A 290 9.59 -10.87 -13.85
CA GLU A 290 10.81 -10.13 -14.17
C GLU A 290 10.51 -8.68 -14.56
N GLU A 291 9.49 -8.44 -15.39
CA GLU A 291 9.02 -7.10 -15.75
C GLU A 291 8.56 -6.32 -14.51
N GLU A 292 7.78 -6.95 -13.61
CA GLU A 292 7.37 -6.33 -12.36
C GLU A 292 8.56 -5.98 -11.45
N LEU A 293 9.56 -6.86 -11.37
CA LEU A 293 10.78 -6.63 -10.59
C LEU A 293 11.63 -5.50 -11.21
N ASN A 294 11.69 -5.42 -12.54
CA ASN A 294 12.43 -4.39 -13.25
C ASN A 294 11.75 -3.03 -13.10
N ILE A 295 10.41 -2.97 -13.14
CA ILE A 295 9.63 -1.77 -12.83
C ILE A 295 9.92 -1.32 -11.39
N LYS A 296 9.86 -2.23 -10.40
CA LYS A 296 10.20 -1.90 -9.00
C LYS A 296 11.63 -1.38 -8.85
N ARG A 297 12.61 -2.00 -9.53
CA ARG A 297 14.01 -1.55 -9.50
C ARG A 297 14.17 -0.16 -10.13
N GLN A 298 13.46 0.12 -11.22
CA GLN A 298 13.47 1.46 -11.83
C GLN A 298 12.82 2.52 -10.93
N GLU A 299 11.75 2.17 -10.22
CA GLU A 299 11.13 3.06 -9.22
C GLU A 299 12.11 3.34 -8.06
N GLU A 300 12.78 2.32 -7.52
CA GLU A 300 13.79 2.49 -6.47
C GLU A 300 14.98 3.34 -6.91
N LEU A 301 15.48 3.15 -8.14
CA LEU A 301 16.55 3.97 -8.70
C LEU A 301 16.11 5.43 -8.86
N LYS A 302 14.89 5.68 -9.36
CA LYS A 302 14.34 7.04 -9.46
C LYS A 302 14.17 7.71 -8.09
N GLU A 303 13.69 6.97 -7.09
CA GLU A 303 13.59 7.48 -5.72
C GLU A 303 14.97 7.84 -5.16
N LYS A 304 15.98 6.99 -5.40
CA LYS A 304 17.35 7.24 -4.97
C LYS A 304 17.95 8.46 -5.67
N GLU A 305 17.79 8.58 -6.99
CA GLU A 305 18.24 9.75 -7.76
C GLU A 305 17.55 11.03 -7.28
N GLU A 306 16.23 10.99 -6.99
CA GLU A 306 15.53 12.12 -6.42
C GLU A 306 16.07 12.52 -5.03
N MET A 307 16.42 11.54 -4.20
CA MET A 307 17.01 11.78 -2.88
C MET A 307 18.41 12.35 -2.98
N ASP A 308 19.24 11.83 -3.89
CA ASP A 308 20.59 12.33 -4.15
C ASP A 308 20.55 13.75 -4.75
N GLU A 309 19.64 14.04 -5.69
CA GLU A 309 19.41 15.38 -6.24
C GLU A 309 18.92 16.35 -5.15
N LYS A 310 18.02 15.91 -4.26
CA LYS A 310 17.60 16.71 -3.09
C LYS A 310 18.78 16.95 -2.13
N SER A 311 19.70 16.00 -1.95
CA SER A 311 20.92 16.18 -1.14
C SER A 311 21.87 17.17 -1.78
N ARG A 312 22.18 17.01 -3.08
CA ARG A 312 23.03 17.93 -3.84
C ARG A 312 22.48 19.36 -3.81
N ARG A 313 21.16 19.54 -3.97
CA ARG A 313 20.52 20.86 -3.83
C ARG A 313 20.65 21.45 -2.43
N ARG A 314 20.68 20.63 -1.37
CA ARG A 314 20.90 21.09 0.00
C ARG A 314 22.37 21.48 0.20
N GLU A 315 23.30 20.65 -0.27
CA GLU A 315 24.74 20.91 -0.22
C GLU A 315 25.12 22.18 -0.99
N ASP A 316 24.60 22.37 -2.21
CA ASP A 316 24.83 23.60 -3.00
C ASP A 316 24.27 24.86 -2.33
N ARG A 317 23.09 24.76 -1.69
CA ARG A 317 22.52 25.86 -0.90
C ARG A 317 23.40 26.19 0.30
N GLU A 318 23.95 25.18 0.97
CA GLU A 318 24.85 25.37 2.11
C GLU A 318 26.19 25.96 1.67
N ARG A 319 26.75 25.47 0.55
CA ARG A 319 27.97 26.01 -0.06
C ARG A 319 27.83 27.47 -0.45
N LYS A 320 26.75 27.84 -1.15
CA LYS A 320 26.46 29.25 -1.48
C LYS A 320 26.33 30.14 -0.23
N ARG A 321 25.77 29.60 0.86
CA ARG A 321 25.68 30.33 2.14
C ARG A 321 27.06 30.50 2.80
N ARG A 322 27.95 29.52 2.69
CA ARG A 322 29.33 29.60 3.18
C ARG A 322 30.17 30.58 2.36
N GLU A 323 30.11 30.50 1.03
CA GLU A 323 30.79 31.42 0.12
C GLU A 323 30.34 32.87 0.33
N ARG A 324 29.03 33.11 0.51
CA ARG A 324 28.53 34.45 0.85
C ARG A 324 29.09 34.98 2.18
N ARG A 325 29.16 34.13 3.22
CA ARG A 325 29.75 34.52 4.51
C ARG A 325 31.25 34.81 4.39
N GLU A 326 31.96 34.09 3.53
CA GLU A 326 33.37 34.35 3.23
C GLU A 326 33.57 35.65 2.47
N GLN A 327 32.75 35.93 1.46
CA GLN A 327 32.77 37.21 0.75
C GLN A 327 32.42 38.39 1.68
N GLU A 328 31.43 38.23 2.57
CA GLU A 328 31.10 39.25 3.58
C GLU A 328 32.29 39.49 4.54
N ARG A 329 33.00 38.44 4.99
CA ARG A 329 34.21 38.59 5.81
C ARG A 329 35.34 39.29 5.06
N MET A 330 35.61 38.91 3.82
CA MET A 330 36.66 39.53 2.99
C MET A 330 36.35 41.01 2.73
N ALA A 331 35.09 41.35 2.44
CA ALA A 331 34.67 42.74 2.26
C ALA A 331 34.76 43.57 3.57
N GLU A 332 34.52 42.95 4.73
CA GLU A 332 34.70 43.60 6.03
C GLU A 332 36.18 43.84 6.35
N GLU A 333 37.05 42.89 6.05
CA GLU A 333 38.51 43.05 6.18
C GLU A 333 39.07 44.11 5.23
N GLU A 334 38.59 44.16 3.98
CA GLU A 334 38.97 45.17 3.00
C GLU A 334 38.50 46.57 3.44
N LYS A 335 37.28 46.71 3.97
CA LYS A 335 36.80 47.97 4.57
C LYS A 335 37.66 48.42 5.74
N LYS A 336 38.05 47.51 6.63
CA LYS A 336 38.96 47.82 7.76
C LYS A 336 40.34 48.27 7.27
N ARG A 337 40.86 47.68 6.19
CA ARG A 337 42.12 48.12 5.57
C ARG A 337 42.01 49.52 4.97
N LEU A 338 40.95 49.78 4.20
CA LEU A 338 40.68 51.11 3.62
C LEU A 338 40.49 52.19 4.70
N GLU A 339 39.81 51.87 5.80
CA GLU A 339 39.64 52.81 6.91
C GLU A 339 40.97 53.11 7.62
N LYS A 340 41.82 52.10 7.81
CA LYS A 340 43.17 52.28 8.35
C LYS A 340 44.06 53.12 7.43
N GLU A 341 44.02 52.87 6.13
CA GLU A 341 44.77 53.66 5.14
C GLU A 341 44.30 55.12 5.10
N ARG A 342 43.00 55.36 5.24
CA ARG A 342 42.42 56.70 5.33
C ARG A 342 42.90 57.46 6.58
N LEU A 343 42.94 56.79 7.73
CA LEU A 343 43.47 57.36 8.98
C LEU A 343 44.96 57.73 8.85
N GLU A 344 45.78 56.85 8.27
CA GLU A 344 47.20 57.13 8.01
C GLU A 344 47.40 58.29 7.02
N ALA A 345 46.54 58.41 5.99
CA ALA A 345 46.57 59.52 5.04
C ALA A 345 46.20 60.86 5.70
N GLU A 346 45.23 60.87 6.61
CA GLU A 346 44.83 62.05 7.38
C GLU A 346 45.97 62.51 8.31
N GLU A 347 46.68 61.57 8.95
CA GLU A 347 47.83 61.87 9.79
C GLU A 347 49.00 62.46 8.97
N ARG A 348 49.27 61.92 7.79
CA ARG A 348 50.26 62.49 6.84
C ARG A 348 49.87 63.88 6.36
N ALA A 349 48.59 64.12 6.07
CA ALA A 349 48.09 65.45 5.70
C ALA A 349 48.26 66.46 6.85
N MET A 350 48.04 66.04 8.09
CA MET A 350 48.26 66.86 9.27
C MET A 350 49.74 67.19 9.48
N ALA A 351 50.63 66.22 9.26
CA ALA A 351 52.09 66.43 9.30
C ALA A 351 52.55 67.41 8.21
N ASN A 352 52.02 67.30 6.98
CA ASN A 352 52.32 68.24 5.90
C ASN A 352 51.84 69.67 6.22
N ARG A 353 50.64 69.85 6.77
CA ARG A 353 50.16 71.17 7.24
C ARG A 353 51.07 71.75 8.32
N ARG A 354 51.59 70.94 9.24
CA ARG A 354 52.56 71.40 10.25
C ARG A 354 53.88 71.84 9.61
N LEU A 355 54.38 71.10 8.62
CA LEU A 355 55.60 71.47 7.88
C LEU A 355 55.42 72.76 7.08
N GLU A 356 54.26 72.95 6.44
CA GLU A 356 53.90 74.21 5.77
C GLU A 356 53.81 75.37 6.76
N GLY A 357 53.24 75.15 7.94
CA GLY A 357 53.22 76.14 9.03
C GLY A 357 54.62 76.56 9.49
N VAL A 358 55.56 75.60 9.61
CA VAL A 358 56.96 75.89 9.95
C VAL A 358 57.66 76.68 8.83
N ARG A 359 57.41 76.34 7.56
CA ARG A 359 57.97 77.09 6.42
C ARG A 359 57.45 78.52 6.35
N LEU A 360 56.15 78.73 6.64
CA LEU A 360 55.55 80.06 6.70
C LEU A 360 56.14 80.89 7.85
N LEU A 361 56.35 80.28 9.03
CA LEU A 361 57.02 80.94 10.16
C LEU A 361 58.45 81.34 9.80
N LYS A 362 59.21 80.47 9.12
CA LYS A 362 60.57 80.78 8.65
C LYS A 362 60.58 81.96 7.67
N PHE A 363 59.67 81.97 6.70
CA PHE A 363 59.52 83.09 5.75
C PHE A 363 59.12 84.40 6.45
N LEU A 364 58.25 84.34 7.47
CA LEU A 364 57.89 85.51 8.27
C LEU A 364 59.08 86.03 9.07
N PHE A 365 59.91 85.16 9.64
CA PHE A 365 61.14 85.55 10.33
C PHE A 365 62.14 86.22 9.38
N GLU A 366 62.40 85.65 8.20
CA GLU A 366 63.27 86.26 7.18
C GLU A 366 62.75 87.65 6.73
N LYS A 367 61.42 87.80 6.63
CA LYS A 367 60.78 89.09 6.28
C LYS A 367 60.86 90.13 7.40
N ILE A 368 60.86 89.69 8.66
CA ILE A 368 61.08 90.55 9.83
C ILE A 368 62.54 90.99 9.89
N GLU A 369 63.49 90.07 9.70
CA GLU A 369 64.92 90.36 9.64
C GLU A 369 65.25 91.36 8.51
N ALA A 370 64.72 91.17 7.30
CA ALA A 370 64.91 92.11 6.19
C ALA A 370 64.30 93.50 6.47
N ARG A 371 63.24 93.58 7.30
CA ARG A 371 62.63 94.84 7.73
C ARG A 371 63.47 95.54 8.79
N GLU A 372 64.08 94.78 9.70
CA GLU A 372 65.01 95.29 10.69
C GLU A 372 66.33 95.75 10.07
N GLU A 373 66.88 95.03 9.09
CA GLU A 373 68.06 95.46 8.32
C GLU A 373 67.80 96.77 7.57
N ARG A 374 66.63 96.93 6.95
CA ARG A 374 66.23 98.21 6.33
C ARG A 374 66.07 99.35 7.35
N ARG A 375 65.74 99.03 8.61
CA ARG A 375 65.69 100.01 9.70
C ARG A 375 67.10 100.41 10.13
N LYS A 376 67.99 99.42 10.36
CA LYS A 376 69.39 99.65 10.71
C LYS A 376 70.14 100.46 9.65
N LYS A 377 69.94 100.16 8.37
CA LYS A 377 70.53 100.92 7.26
C LYS A 377 70.09 102.39 7.23
N LYS A 378 68.81 102.65 7.55
CA LYS A 378 68.26 104.02 7.68
C LYS A 378 68.75 104.76 8.92
N GLU A 379 69.13 104.04 9.98
CA GLU A 379 69.75 104.62 11.18
C GLU A 379 71.24 104.91 10.96
N GLU A 380 71.96 104.05 10.24
CA GLU A 380 73.36 104.26 9.84
C GLU A 380 73.53 105.45 8.86
N ASP A 381 72.61 105.62 7.91
CA ASP A 381 72.63 106.76 6.99
C ASP A 381 72.35 108.09 7.72
N LYS A 382 71.47 108.08 8.74
CA LYS A 382 71.22 109.24 9.61
C LYS A 382 72.40 109.57 10.52
N LEU A 383 73.09 108.56 11.05
CA LEU A 383 74.29 108.73 11.87
C LEU A 383 75.46 109.32 11.07
N LYS A 384 75.61 108.97 9.79
CA LYS A 384 76.60 109.59 8.89
C LYS A 384 76.30 111.07 8.61
N GLU A 385 75.03 111.42 8.49
CA GLU A 385 74.58 112.80 8.24
C GLU A 385 74.75 113.71 9.47
N GLU A 386 74.58 113.16 10.68
CA GLU A 386 74.86 113.85 11.94
C GLU A 386 76.37 114.04 12.20
N LEU A 387 77.21 113.06 11.84
CA LEU A 387 78.67 113.17 11.94
C LEU A 387 79.27 114.23 11.01
N SER A 388 78.67 114.49 9.84
CA SER A 388 79.08 115.59 8.95
C SER A 388 78.72 116.97 9.51
N LYS A 389 77.61 117.11 10.23
CA LYS A 389 77.19 118.39 10.85
C LYS A 389 77.99 118.76 12.11
N ILE A 390 78.58 117.77 12.79
CA ILE A 390 79.43 117.99 13.97
C ILE A 390 80.85 118.46 13.59
N LYS A 391 81.29 118.25 12.34
CA LYS A 391 82.62 118.66 11.86
C LYS A 391 82.72 120.14 11.44
N GLU A 392 81.59 120.81 11.20
CA GLU A 392 81.53 122.21 10.73
C GLU A 392 81.26 123.25 11.84
N LEU A 393 81.06 122.85 13.09
CA LEU A 393 80.67 123.77 14.19
C LEU A 393 81.66 123.82 15.36
N ALA A 394 82.92 123.42 15.13
CA ALA A 394 83.96 123.36 16.16
C ALA A 394 85.09 124.40 15.96
N GLU A 395 84.77 125.61 15.49
CA GLU A 395 85.66 126.78 15.53
C GLU A 395 84.98 127.99 16.20
N GLN A 396 85.23 128.11 17.52
CA GLN A 396 85.25 129.32 18.38
C GLN A 396 83.94 130.11 18.67
N PRO A 397 83.87 130.88 19.78
CA PRO A 397 84.52 130.71 21.09
C PRO A 397 83.54 130.78 22.28
N ALA A 398 84.09 130.46 23.45
CA ALA A 398 83.45 130.38 24.75
C ALA A 398 82.98 131.73 25.29
N GLU A 399 81.67 131.84 25.60
CA GLU A 399 81.13 132.77 26.61
C GLU A 399 79.67 132.43 27.06
N GLN A 400 79.12 131.28 26.66
CA GLN A 400 77.78 130.85 27.09
C GLN A 400 77.77 129.59 27.96
N GLU A 401 78.94 129.01 28.24
CA GLU A 401 79.10 127.83 29.11
C GLU A 401 78.62 128.08 30.55
N ASP A 402 78.70 129.31 31.04
CA ASP A 402 78.25 129.66 32.39
C ASP A 402 76.73 129.92 32.48
N ALA A 403 76.09 130.33 31.38
CA ALA A 403 74.63 130.43 31.30
C ALA A 403 73.97 129.04 31.24
N LEU A 404 74.61 128.07 30.56
CA LEU A 404 74.15 126.69 30.49
C LEU A 404 74.32 125.96 31.83
N ARG A 405 75.36 126.30 32.62
CA ARG A 405 75.62 125.72 33.94
C ARG A 405 74.64 126.21 35.01
N GLN A 406 74.18 127.47 34.94
CA GLN A 406 73.11 127.99 35.80
C GLN A 406 71.71 127.51 35.37
N ALA A 407 71.45 127.33 34.08
CA ALA A 407 70.18 126.77 33.58
C ALA A 407 70.02 125.27 33.92
N LEU A 408 71.10 124.47 33.90
CA LEU A 408 71.09 123.06 34.33
C LEU A 408 70.88 122.88 35.84
N LEU A 409 71.32 123.85 36.65
CA LEU A 409 71.01 123.90 38.10
C LEU A 409 69.53 124.25 38.34
N GLN A 410 68.97 125.20 37.58
CA GLN A 410 67.52 125.48 37.62
C GLN A 410 66.67 124.29 37.14
N GLN A 411 67.13 123.54 36.12
CA GLN A 411 66.44 122.34 35.63
C GLN A 411 66.49 121.17 36.63
N ARG A 412 67.54 121.10 37.48
CA ARG A 412 67.66 120.11 38.57
C ARG A 412 66.84 120.51 39.81
N GLU A 413 66.60 121.80 40.03
CA GLU A 413 65.70 122.35 41.06
C GLU A 413 64.21 122.21 40.67
N ILE A 414 63.86 122.40 39.39
CA ILE A 414 62.51 122.16 38.85
C ILE A 414 62.12 120.67 38.92
N ARG A 415 63.06 119.76 38.64
CA ARG A 415 62.83 118.30 38.71
C ARG A 415 62.69 117.78 40.16
N MET A 416 63.26 118.48 41.14
CA MET A 416 63.00 118.25 42.57
C MET A 416 61.65 118.87 43.01
N ARG A 417 61.23 119.99 42.41
CA ARG A 417 59.91 120.61 42.63
C ARG A 417 58.75 119.84 41.99
N GLU A 418 58.95 119.10 40.89
CA GLU A 418 57.92 118.19 40.35
C GLU A 418 57.67 116.98 41.26
N ARG A 419 58.74 116.38 41.84
CA ARG A 419 58.59 115.30 42.84
C ARG A 419 57.89 115.76 44.14
N LEU A 420 57.85 117.07 44.42
CA LEU A 420 57.09 117.67 45.52
C LEU A 420 55.69 118.12 45.11
N LYS A 421 55.47 118.53 43.85
CA LYS A 421 54.12 118.80 43.28
C LYS A 421 53.32 117.52 43.09
N ASP A 422 53.94 116.40 42.77
CA ASP A 422 53.27 115.09 42.72
C ASP A 422 52.89 114.59 44.12
N LYS A 423 53.64 115.00 45.16
CA LYS A 423 53.25 114.80 46.56
C LYS A 423 52.14 115.76 47.01
N MET A 424 52.06 117.01 46.54
CA MET A 424 51.02 117.98 46.93
C MET A 424 49.75 118.02 46.05
N LYS A 425 49.77 117.51 44.80
CA LYS A 425 48.57 117.42 43.92
C LYS A 425 47.87 116.07 43.95
N ALA A 426 48.52 115.00 44.43
CA ALA A 426 47.86 113.72 44.68
C ALA A 426 47.64 113.42 46.17
N SER A 427 48.18 114.23 47.10
CA SER A 427 47.67 114.36 48.46
C SER A 427 46.59 115.46 48.63
N GLY A 428 45.87 115.78 47.54
CA GLY A 428 44.41 116.01 47.59
C GLY A 428 43.62 114.69 47.67
N LYS A 429 44.37 113.58 47.81
CA LYS A 429 44.12 112.31 48.49
C LYS A 429 42.71 112.10 49.03
N GLU A 430 42.22 110.92 48.65
CA GLU A 430 41.14 110.20 49.32
C GLU A 430 39.76 110.86 49.28
N LYS A 431 39.10 110.64 48.14
CA LYS A 431 37.65 110.51 47.92
C LYS A 431 37.50 110.47 46.39
N LYS A 432 36.80 109.57 45.74
CA LYS A 432 35.80 108.56 46.10
C LYS A 432 35.90 107.58 44.94
N ASP A 433 36.16 106.31 45.24
CA ASP A 433 35.12 105.29 45.43
C ASP A 433 34.37 104.97 44.14
N GLY A 434 34.18 103.71 43.78
CA GLY A 434 34.36 102.50 44.57
C GLY A 434 33.62 101.38 43.83
N LYS A 435 34.18 100.17 43.77
CA LYS A 435 34.11 99.17 44.85
C LYS A 435 32.64 98.82 45.13
N LYS A 436 32.19 97.59 44.89
CA LYS A 436 32.21 96.48 45.86
C LYS A 436 31.45 95.31 45.22
N LYS A 437 31.92 94.05 45.16
CA LYS A 437 32.18 93.10 46.26
C LYS A 437 31.22 93.19 47.46
N GLU A 438 30.28 92.24 47.47
CA GLU A 438 29.83 91.46 48.63
C GLU A 438 28.63 91.95 49.47
N LYS A 439 27.82 90.94 49.88
CA LYS A 439 26.67 90.89 50.81
C LYS A 439 25.29 91.12 50.13
N LYS A 440 24.23 90.35 50.40
CA LYS A 440 23.85 89.68 51.66
C LYS A 440 22.72 88.64 51.44
N SER A 441 22.86 87.51 52.13
CA SER A 441 21.83 86.74 52.86
C SER A 441 20.74 85.91 52.15
N LYS A 442 20.60 84.69 52.71
CA LYS A 442 19.48 83.72 52.68
C LYS A 442 19.40 82.95 51.35
N LYS A 443 19.57 81.62 51.33
CA LYS A 443 18.83 80.65 52.14
C LYS A 443 19.65 79.38 52.40
N ASP A 444 19.34 78.82 53.56
CA ASP A 444 19.98 77.77 54.33
C ASP A 444 20.03 76.36 53.71
N ARG A 445 20.96 75.59 54.32
CA ARG A 445 20.98 74.12 54.57
C ARG A 445 21.20 73.22 53.33
N ARG A 446 22.40 72.67 53.07
CA ARG A 446 23.22 71.68 53.85
C ARG A 446 22.33 70.57 54.44
N LYS A 447 22.66 69.28 54.36
CA LYS A 447 23.87 68.52 54.01
C LYS A 447 23.38 67.03 53.97
N ARG A 448 24.01 66.15 53.18
CA ARG A 448 24.97 65.10 53.65
C ARG A 448 24.53 64.41 54.95
N SER A 449 24.52 63.09 55.09
CA SER A 449 25.57 62.13 54.72
C SER A 449 25.15 60.73 55.20
N ASN A 450 25.87 59.72 54.71
CA ASN A 450 26.21 58.45 55.37
C ASN A 450 25.10 57.40 55.47
N ARG A 451 25.33 56.19 54.95
CA ARG A 451 26.18 55.07 55.45
C ARG A 451 25.54 54.36 56.65
N HIS A 452 25.40 53.05 56.41
CA HIS A 452 25.45 51.91 57.32
C HIS A 452 24.27 51.54 58.24
N ASP A 453 24.10 50.21 58.21
CA ASP A 453 23.68 49.26 59.23
C ASP A 453 22.18 48.99 59.51
N THR A 454 21.94 47.67 59.46
CA THR A 454 20.88 46.77 59.94
C THR A 454 20.31 47.08 61.34
N PRO A 455 19.33 46.31 61.91
CA PRO A 455 18.32 45.38 61.35
C PRO A 455 16.90 45.49 62.00
N SER A 456 15.97 44.67 61.48
CA SER A 456 14.86 43.94 62.16
C SER A 456 13.85 44.65 63.07
N SER A 457 12.55 44.57 62.73
CA SER A 457 11.53 43.69 63.37
C SER A 457 10.06 44.15 63.16
N SER A 458 9.18 43.17 62.90
CA SER A 458 7.69 43.10 63.11
C SER A 458 6.76 44.15 62.47
N SER A 459 5.54 43.86 61.96
CA SER A 459 4.67 42.68 61.93
C SER A 459 3.39 42.96 61.09
N ALA A 460 2.81 41.89 60.51
CA ALA A 460 1.40 41.63 60.14
C ALA A 460 0.75 42.45 58.99
N SER A 461 -0.10 41.91 58.08
CA SER A 461 -0.96 40.72 58.09
C SER A 461 -1.44 40.28 56.68
N SER A 462 -1.80 38.99 56.57
CA SER A 462 -2.80 38.28 55.70
C SER A 462 -2.60 38.25 54.17
N SER A 463 -2.78 37.14 53.44
CA SER A 463 -3.37 35.80 53.72
C SER A 463 -3.16 34.85 52.52
N ASP A 464 -2.89 33.57 52.84
CA ASP A 464 -3.36 32.28 52.25
C ASP A 464 -3.15 31.97 50.74
N ASP A 465 -2.83 30.75 50.27
CA ASP A 465 -2.84 29.40 50.88
C ASP A 465 -1.93 28.41 50.11
N ALA A 466 -1.61 27.30 50.80
CA ALA A 466 -0.99 26.00 50.51
C ALA A 466 -1.36 25.31 49.17
N SER A 467 -0.79 24.19 48.70
CA SER A 467 0.13 23.11 49.18
C SER A 467 0.59 22.30 47.93
N ASP A 468 1.82 21.77 47.86
CA ASP A 468 2.27 20.40 48.26
C ASP A 468 1.45 19.24 47.65
N ASP A 469 1.98 18.12 47.16
CA ASP A 469 3.24 17.45 47.48
C ASP A 469 3.52 16.32 46.45
N SER A 470 4.76 15.86 46.48
CA SER A 470 5.31 14.60 45.97
C SER A 470 4.60 13.35 46.53
N ASP A 471 4.54 12.21 45.81
CA ASP A 471 5.51 11.11 45.94
C ASP A 471 5.10 9.76 45.29
N SER A 472 6.14 9.03 44.88
CA SER A 472 6.38 7.57 44.85
C SER A 472 5.32 6.50 44.43
N SER A 473 5.71 5.76 43.37
CA SER A 473 5.93 4.28 43.34
C SER A 473 4.80 3.23 43.22
N THR A 474 5.11 2.25 42.35
CA THR A 474 4.76 0.80 42.31
C THR A 474 3.68 0.27 41.33
N SER A 475 4.19 -0.59 40.41
CA SER A 475 3.66 -1.87 39.89
C SER A 475 2.24 -1.97 39.28
N SER A 476 2.16 -2.40 38.01
CA SER A 476 1.93 -3.81 37.61
C SER A 476 1.25 -3.95 36.23
N SER A 477 1.79 -4.86 35.39
CA SER A 477 1.11 -5.58 34.29
C SER A 477 0.52 -4.73 33.14
N SER A 478 0.41 -5.13 31.88
CA SER A 478 0.50 -6.41 31.18
C SER A 478 0.70 -6.13 29.69
N ASP A 479 1.16 -7.17 29.02
CA ASP A 479 1.38 -7.41 27.60
C ASP A 479 0.31 -6.86 26.61
N SER A 480 0.76 -6.48 25.41
CA SER A 480 0.17 -6.81 24.09
C SER A 480 0.21 -5.67 23.06
N GLY A 481 0.45 -6.03 21.80
CA GLY A 481 -0.38 -5.48 20.71
C GLY A 481 0.33 -4.69 19.61
N SER A 482 0.93 -5.43 18.67
CA SER A 482 1.35 -5.05 17.33
C SER A 482 0.50 -3.98 16.60
N ARG A 483 1.20 -2.99 16.06
CA ARG A 483 0.69 -1.95 15.14
C ARG A 483 0.42 -2.53 13.73
N ARG A 484 -0.84 -2.56 13.30
CA ARG A 484 -1.25 -2.76 11.90
C ARG A 484 -1.40 -1.42 11.16
N ARG A 485 -0.59 -1.22 10.11
CA ARG A 485 -0.78 -0.19 9.08
C ARG A 485 -1.86 -0.64 8.09
N ARG A 486 -2.87 0.22 7.82
CA ARG A 486 -3.83 0.08 6.72
C ARG A 486 -3.34 0.88 5.51
N TYR A 487 -3.17 0.21 4.36
CA TYR A 487 -3.13 0.86 3.04
C TYR A 487 -4.55 0.90 2.45
N ARG A 488 -4.89 2.04 1.84
CA ARG A 488 -6.15 2.33 1.17
C ARG A 488 -5.83 2.56 -0.32
N ARG A 489 -6.39 1.73 -1.22
CA ARG A 489 -6.53 2.03 -2.65
C ARG A 489 -8.00 1.79 -3.03
N LYS A 490 -8.63 2.80 -3.65
CA LYS A 490 -9.94 2.66 -4.30
C LYS A 490 -9.87 3.32 -5.67
N ARG A 491 -9.87 2.50 -6.73
CA ARG A 491 -10.22 2.84 -8.12
C ARG A 491 -11.73 3.11 -8.17
N ARG A 492 -12.17 4.24 -8.74
CA ARG A 492 -12.48 4.51 -10.15
C ARG A 492 -13.57 3.61 -10.74
N SER A 493 -14.64 4.33 -11.07
CA SER A 493 -15.89 4.05 -11.77
C SER A 493 -15.73 3.52 -13.18
N ASP A 494 -16.66 2.67 -13.61
CA ASP A 494 -17.40 2.89 -14.85
C ASP A 494 -18.76 2.17 -14.79
N GLU A 495 -19.82 2.93 -15.05
CA GLU A 495 -21.21 2.48 -15.13
C GLU A 495 -21.58 2.28 -16.61
N GLY A 496 -22.11 1.10 -16.93
CA GLY A 496 -22.70 0.78 -18.22
C GLY A 496 -23.98 -0.01 -18.02
N SER A 497 -25.10 0.65 -18.34
CA SER A 497 -26.44 0.15 -18.68
C SER A 497 -26.63 -1.37 -18.82
N ASP A 498 -27.66 -1.95 -18.21
CA ASP A 498 -28.99 -1.97 -18.85
C ASP A 498 -30.10 -2.44 -17.90
N SER A 499 -31.25 -1.80 -18.01
CA SER A 499 -32.45 -2.04 -17.21
C SER A 499 -33.60 -2.37 -18.15
N ARG A 500 -34.32 -3.47 -17.89
CA ARG A 500 -35.81 -3.52 -17.84
C ARG A 500 -36.32 -4.97 -17.91
N SER A 501 -36.66 -5.52 -16.75
CA SER A 501 -37.72 -6.53 -16.62
C SER A 501 -38.97 -5.86 -16.03
N TYR A 502 -40.06 -5.88 -16.77
CA TYR A 502 -41.35 -5.35 -16.36
C TYR A 502 -42.21 -6.45 -15.72
N ARG A 503 -42.94 -6.02 -14.67
CA ARG A 503 -44.28 -6.45 -14.21
C ARG A 503 -44.41 -7.46 -13.07
N HIS A 504 -44.69 -6.84 -11.91
CA HIS A 504 -45.92 -6.95 -11.10
C HIS A 504 -46.29 -8.29 -10.48
N ARG A 505 -46.27 -8.28 -9.14
CA ARG A 505 -47.35 -8.89 -8.35
C ARG A 505 -47.71 -8.01 -7.17
N SER A 506 -48.99 -7.65 -7.10
CA SER A 506 -49.62 -6.94 -6.00
C SER A 506 -50.60 -7.87 -5.27
N HIS A 507 -50.87 -7.49 -4.03
CA HIS A 507 -51.97 -7.85 -3.14
C HIS A 507 -51.95 -9.18 -2.37
N HIS A 508 -51.45 -9.03 -1.14
CA HIS A 508 -52.11 -9.39 0.12
C HIS A 508 -53.65 -9.46 0.06
N HIS A 509 -54.21 -10.60 0.50
CA HIS A 509 -55.43 -10.61 1.30
C HIS A 509 -55.35 -11.72 2.37
N GLN A 510 -55.53 -11.30 3.62
CA GLN A 510 -55.77 -12.15 4.78
C GLN A 510 -57.26 -12.53 4.78
N GLU A 511 -57.57 -13.79 5.08
CA GLU A 511 -58.82 -14.06 5.82
C GLU A 511 -58.65 -15.27 6.73
N LYS A 512 -58.89 -15.01 8.02
CA LYS A 512 -59.06 -16.01 9.08
C LYS A 512 -60.51 -16.49 9.03
N THR A 513 -60.75 -17.79 9.11
CA THR A 513 -61.86 -18.31 9.92
C THR A 513 -61.54 -19.68 10.51
N ARG A 514 -61.85 -19.80 11.80
CA ARG A 514 -61.86 -21.01 12.62
C ARG A 514 -63.21 -21.73 12.41
N ARG A 515 -63.26 -23.06 12.47
CA ARG A 515 -63.87 -23.83 13.58
C ARG A 515 -64.02 -25.33 13.26
N ARG A 516 -63.88 -26.10 14.35
CA ARG A 516 -64.15 -27.51 14.57
C ARG A 516 -65.60 -27.91 14.29
N GLY A 517 -65.80 -29.21 14.01
CA GLY A 517 -67.04 -29.93 14.24
C GLY A 517 -66.88 -31.43 13.95
N SER A 518 -66.73 -32.20 15.03
CA SER A 518 -66.79 -33.68 15.21
C SER A 518 -65.91 -34.60 14.38
#